data_AF-A0A955YLQ8-F1
#
_entry.id   AF-A0A955YLQ8-F1
#
_cell.length_a   1.000
_cell.length_b   1.000
_cell.length_c   1.000
_cell.angle_alpha   90.00
_cell.angle_beta   90.00
_cell.angle_gamma   90.00
#
_symmetry.space_group_name_H-M   'P 1'
#
loop_
_entity.id
_entity.type
_entity.pdbx_description
1 polymer ?
#
loop_
_entity_poly.entity_id
_entity_poly.type
_entity_poly.pdbx_seq_one_letter_code
_entity_poly.pdbx_strand_id
1 'polypeptide(L)'
;MKSTAFDVHVRTLQCSRCGAPIATGERGGPVTCAYCGTTQVLASRPVAAGAGAKRSMADEVARLSRLKAQQEHPVGAHAYDLTRPATGFRADELGTPQGFERAV
;
A
#
# COMPACT_ATOMS: atom_id res chain seq x y z
N MET A 1 -21.17 16.10 -10.90
CA MET A 1 -19.82 15.61 -10.51
C MET A 1 -19.97 14.73 -9.28
N LYS A 2 -19.63 13.44 -9.34
CA LYS A 2 -19.65 12.56 -8.16
C LYS A 2 -18.24 12.58 -7.55
N SER A 3 -18.09 13.24 -6.41
CA SER A 3 -16.85 13.22 -5.63
C SER A 3 -16.78 11.90 -4.86
N THR A 4 -15.80 11.05 -5.17
CA THR A 4 -15.46 9.89 -4.35
C THR A 4 -14.44 10.33 -3.31
N ALA A 5 -14.87 10.44 -2.05
CA ALA A 5 -13.98 10.64 -0.91
C ALA A 5 -13.37 9.29 -0.50
N PHE A 6 -12.05 9.27 -0.32
CA PHE A 6 -11.34 8.13 0.26
C PHE A 6 -10.78 8.57 1.62
N ASP A 7 -11.18 7.89 2.69
CA ASP A 7 -10.63 8.08 4.03
C ASP A 7 -9.47 7.09 4.24
N VAL A 8 -8.24 7.52 3.93
CA VAL A 8 -7.03 6.73 4.23
C VAL A 8 -6.34 7.32 5.46
N HIS A 9 -6.32 6.56 6.55
CA HIS A 9 -5.61 6.94 7.77
C HIS A 9 -4.22 6.29 7.81
N VAL A 10 -3.18 7.05 7.47
CA VAL A 10 -1.78 6.65 7.66
C VAL A 10 -1.37 6.99 9.10
N ARG A 11 -0.90 5.99 9.85
CA ARG A 11 -0.37 6.18 11.21
C ARG A 11 1.14 5.98 11.20
N THR A 12 1.86 6.90 11.81
CA THR A 12 3.32 6.85 11.92
C THR A 12 3.72 6.80 13.39
N LEU A 13 4.69 5.95 13.74
CA LEU A 13 5.28 5.93 15.08
C LEU A 13 6.24 7.10 15.23
N GLN A 14 6.13 7.83 16.33
CA GLN A 14 6.94 9.02 16.62
C GLN A 14 7.82 8.80 17.85
N CYS A 15 8.97 9.46 17.86
CA CYS A 15 9.84 9.52 19.02
C CYS A 15 9.18 10.33 20.14
N SER A 16 9.12 9.78 21.34
CA SER A 16 8.51 10.46 22.50
C SER A 16 9.29 11.71 22.93
N ARG A 17 10.57 11.82 22.54
CA ARG A 17 11.42 12.97 22.87
C ARG A 17 11.40 14.07 21.82
N CYS A 18 11.57 13.73 20.54
CA CYS A 18 11.75 14.73 19.47
C CYS A 18 10.62 14.78 18.43
N GLY A 19 9.63 13.88 18.52
CA GLY A 19 8.53 13.80 17.55
C GLY A 19 8.90 13.22 16.18
N ALA A 20 10.19 12.98 15.91
CA ALA A 20 10.65 12.45 14.64
C ALA A 20 10.09 11.03 14.39
N PRO A 21 9.83 10.66 13.12
CA PRO A 21 9.31 9.34 12.78
C PRO A 21 10.33 8.25 13.09
N ILE A 22 9.84 7.12 13.61
CA ILE A 22 10.66 5.95 13.93
C ILE A 22 10.35 4.82 12.95
N ALA A 23 11.41 4.34 12.28
CA ALA A 23 11.37 3.09 11.53
C ALA A 23 11.69 1.92 12.45
N THR A 24 10.79 0.94 12.53
CA THR A 24 10.99 -0.30 13.31
C THR A 24 10.25 -1.47 12.67
N GLY A 25 10.67 -2.69 12.99
CA GLY A 25 10.02 -3.92 12.57
C GLY A 25 8.79 -4.27 13.42
N GLU A 26 8.00 -5.24 12.95
CA GLU A 26 6.72 -5.61 13.60
C GLU A 26 6.87 -6.20 15.01
N ARG A 27 8.03 -6.82 15.31
CA ARG A 27 8.29 -7.40 16.64
C ARG A 27 8.37 -6.36 17.76
N GLY A 28 8.56 -5.08 17.43
CA GLY A 28 8.88 -4.06 18.42
C GLY A 28 10.24 -4.30 19.07
N GLY A 29 10.43 -3.77 20.28
CA GLY A 29 11.67 -3.87 21.06
C GLY A 29 12.35 -2.52 21.29
N PRO A 30 13.60 -2.53 21.80
CA PRO A 30 14.38 -1.31 21.96
C PRO A 30 14.74 -0.73 20.60
N VAL A 31 14.38 0.54 20.38
CA VAL A 31 14.68 1.27 19.15
C VAL A 31 15.34 2.59 19.51
N THR A 32 16.46 2.88 18.84
CA THR A 32 17.17 4.14 18.98
C THR A 32 16.69 5.11 17.92
N CYS A 33 16.26 6.31 18.34
CA CYS A 33 15.88 7.37 17.41
C CYS A 33 17.09 7.84 16.60
N ALA A 34 17.00 7.77 15.27
CA ALA A 34 18.05 8.23 14.37
C ALA A 34 18.31 9.74 14.43
N TYR A 35 17.36 10.52 14.96
CA TYR A 35 17.44 11.98 15.00
C TYR A 35 18.02 12.51 16.31
N CYS A 36 17.48 12.09 17.46
CA CYS A 36 17.89 12.60 18.77
C CYS A 36 18.70 11.59 19.61
N GLY A 37 18.95 10.39 19.09
CA GLY A 37 19.72 9.34 19.76
C GLY A 37 19.03 8.71 20.98
N THR A 38 17.79 9.08 21.27
CA THR A 38 17.07 8.54 22.45
C THR A 38 16.59 7.12 22.16
N THR A 39 16.88 6.22 23.08
CA THR A 39 16.39 4.83 23.03
C THR A 39 15.04 4.74 23.73
N GLN A 40 14.07 4.14 23.04
CA GLN A 40 12.73 3.87 23.58
C GLN A 40 12.32 2.43 23.27
N VAL A 41 11.50 1.86 24.14
CA VAL A 41 10.98 0.50 23.96
C VAL A 41 9.60 0.60 23.32
N LEU A 42 9.45 -0.01 22.15
CA LEU A 42 8.18 -0.07 21.42
C LEU A 42 7.54 -1.44 21.61
N ALA A 43 6.23 -1.48 21.80
CA ALA A 43 5.47 -2.72 21.82
C ALA A 43 5.46 -3.38 20.43
N SER A 44 5.25 -4.70 20.40
CA SER A 44 5.03 -5.40 19.14
C SER A 44 3.75 -4.92 18.48
N ARG A 45 3.75 -4.89 17.14
CA ARG A 45 2.56 -4.56 16.37
C ARG A 45 1.61 -5.77 16.44
N PRO A 46 0.35 -5.59 16.91
CA PRO A 46 -0.60 -6.67 16.87
C PRO A 46 -0.89 -7.06 15.42
N VAL A 47 -0.88 -8.36 15.16
CA VAL A 47 -1.27 -8.92 13.88
C VAL A 47 -2.75 -8.61 13.65
N ALA A 48 -3.10 -8.14 12.45
CA ALA A 48 -4.49 -7.84 12.12
C ALA A 48 -5.36 -9.11 12.28
N ALA A 49 -6.60 -8.93 12.71
CA ALA A 49 -7.54 -10.05 12.83
C ALA A 49 -7.63 -10.82 11.51
N GLY A 50 -7.29 -12.12 11.54
CA GLY A 50 -7.30 -12.99 10.35
C GLY A 50 -6.03 -13.05 9.53
N ALA A 51 -4.97 -12.28 9.85
CA ALA A 51 -3.68 -12.45 9.20
C ALA A 51 -3.05 -13.79 9.61
N GLY A 52 -2.76 -14.64 8.61
CA GLY A 52 -2.28 -16.01 8.81
C GLY A 52 -3.38 -17.05 9.06
N ALA A 53 -4.67 -16.67 9.02
CA ALA A 53 -5.76 -17.63 9.15
C ALA A 53 -5.70 -18.64 7.99
N LYS A 54 -5.59 -19.93 8.33
CA LYS A 54 -5.71 -21.02 7.35
C LYS A 54 -7.16 -21.06 6.87
N ARG A 55 -7.36 -20.80 5.58
CA ARG A 55 -8.67 -20.96 4.92
C ARG A 55 -8.90 -22.43 4.61
N SER A 56 -10.16 -22.86 4.61
CA SER A 56 -10.48 -24.17 4.07
C SER A 56 -10.13 -24.23 2.57
N MET A 57 -9.94 -25.43 2.03
CA MET A 57 -9.74 -25.60 0.59
C MET A 57 -10.91 -25.02 -0.23
N ALA A 58 -12.14 -25.19 0.25
CA ALA A 58 -13.33 -24.64 -0.39
C ALA A 58 -13.31 -23.10 -0.43
N ASP A 59 -12.92 -22.46 0.67
CA ASP A 59 -12.81 -21.00 0.75
C ASP A 59 -11.72 -20.46 -0.18
N GLU A 60 -10.60 -21.18 -0.29
CA GLU A 60 -9.50 -20.77 -1.16
C GLU A 60 -9.88 -20.92 -2.64
N VAL A 61 -10.57 -22.00 -3.02
CA VAL A 61 -11.14 -22.14 -4.37
C VAL A 61 -12.09 -20.99 -4.68
N ALA A 62 -13.04 -20.68 -3.79
CA ALA A 62 -13.98 -19.59 -3.99
C ALA A 62 -13.28 -18.23 -4.14
N ARG A 63 -12.20 -17.98 -3.40
CA ARG A 63 -11.39 -16.76 -3.53
C ARG A 63 -10.68 -16.69 -4.88
N LEU A 64 -10.05 -17.79 -5.31
CA LEU A 64 -9.35 -17.85 -6.59
C LEU A 64 -10.31 -17.71 -7.77
N SER A 65 -11.52 -18.28 -7.69
CA SER A 65 -12.57 -18.07 -8.70
C SER A 65 -12.96 -16.60 -8.82
N ARG A 66 -13.14 -15.88 -7.70
CA ARG A 66 -13.43 -14.43 -7.73
C ARG A 66 -12.28 -13.62 -8.32
N LEU A 67 -11.03 -13.95 -7.97
CA LEU A 67 -9.85 -13.28 -8.51
C LEU A 67 -9.74 -13.48 -10.02
N LYS A 68 -9.99 -14.71 -10.51
CA LYS A 68 -9.99 -15.02 -11.94
C LYS A 68 -11.08 -14.24 -12.69
N ALA A 69 -12.29 -14.16 -12.13
CA ALA A 69 -13.37 -13.37 -12.72
C ALA A 69 -13.01 -11.87 -12.83
N GLN A 70 -12.28 -11.32 -11.84
CA GLN A 70 -11.79 -9.92 -11.90
C GLN A 70 -10.70 -9.72 -12.96
N GLN A 71 -9.89 -10.74 -13.24
CA GLN A 71 -8.87 -10.68 -14.30
C GLN A 71 -9.48 -10.81 -15.69
N GLU A 72 -10.51 -11.65 -15.84
CA GLU A 72 -11.25 -11.81 -17.10
C GLU A 72 -12.15 -10.61 -17.39
N HIS A 73 -12.67 -9.97 -16.34
CA HIS A 73 -13.52 -8.79 -16.42
C HIS A 73 -12.91 -7.63 -15.62
N PRO A 74 -11.77 -7.08 -16.07
CA PRO A 74 -11.14 -5.97 -15.39
C PRO A 74 -12.07 -4.75 -15.44
N VAL A 75 -12.17 -4.04 -14.32
CA VAL A 75 -12.87 -2.76 -14.28
C VAL A 75 -12.01 -1.75 -15.03
N GLY A 76 -12.36 -1.50 -16.30
CA GLY A 76 -11.66 -0.50 -17.12
C GLY A 76 -11.77 0.90 -16.50
N ALA A 77 -10.75 1.73 -16.73
CA ALA A 77 -10.69 3.12 -16.25
C ALA A 77 -10.68 3.29 -14.71
N HIS A 78 -10.17 2.31 -13.96
CA HIS A 78 -9.82 2.56 -12.56
C HIS A 78 -8.62 3.52 -12.44
N ALA A 79 -8.51 4.23 -11.32
CA ALA A 79 -7.51 5.31 -11.11
C ALA A 79 -6.04 4.89 -11.26
N TYR A 80 -5.76 3.58 -11.30
CA TYR A 80 -4.43 2.99 -11.45
C TYR A 80 -4.22 2.31 -12.81
N ASP A 81 -5.11 2.54 -13.78
CA ASP A 81 -4.95 2.05 -15.15
C ASP A 81 -3.92 2.91 -15.87
N LEU A 82 -2.66 2.49 -15.85
CA LEU A 82 -1.57 3.22 -16.53
C LEU A 82 -1.64 3.10 -18.06
N THR A 83 -2.47 2.20 -18.58
CA THR A 83 -2.66 2.04 -20.03
C THR A 83 -3.68 3.02 -20.61
N ARG A 84 -4.47 3.68 -19.74
CA ARG A 84 -5.39 4.74 -20.13
C ARG A 84 -4.93 6.09 -19.57
N PRO A 85 -5.04 7.17 -20.36
CA PRO A 85 -4.88 8.52 -19.83
C PRO A 85 -5.84 8.74 -18.66
N ALA A 86 -5.43 9.56 -17.68
CA ALA A 86 -6.36 10.06 -16.68
C ALA A 86 -7.58 10.70 -17.37
N THR A 87 -8.75 10.58 -16.75
CA THR A 87 -10.01 11.12 -17.31
C THR A 87 -9.85 12.61 -17.65
N GLY A 88 -10.00 12.96 -18.93
CA GLY A 88 -9.84 14.33 -19.43
C GLY A 88 -8.60 14.58 -20.30
N PHE A 89 -7.69 13.61 -20.42
CA PHE A 89 -6.55 13.66 -21.36
C PHE A 89 -6.80 12.76 -22.58
N ARG A 90 -6.53 13.24 -23.79
CA ARG A 90 -6.57 12.39 -24.99
C ARG A 90 -5.23 11.65 -25.12
N ALA A 91 -5.25 10.41 -25.62
CA ALA A 91 -4.04 9.59 -25.73
C ALA A 91 -2.98 10.19 -26.68
N ASP A 92 -3.45 11.00 -27.63
CA ASP A 92 -2.70 11.82 -28.58
C ASP A 92 -2.04 13.07 -27.97
N GLU A 93 -2.42 13.45 -26.74
CA GLU A 93 -1.86 14.63 -26.03
C GLU A 93 -0.78 14.24 -24.99
N LEU A 94 -0.66 12.95 -24.68
CA LEU A 94 0.39 12.44 -23.80
C LEU A 94 1.64 12.17 -24.62
N GLY A 95 2.61 13.08 -24.53
CA GLY A 95 3.94 12.89 -25.08
C GLY A 95 4.50 11.52 -24.69
N THR A 96 5.12 10.82 -25.64
CA THR A 96 5.69 9.48 -25.46
C THR A 96 6.56 9.49 -24.20
N PRO A 97 6.33 8.61 -23.20
CA PRO A 97 7.22 8.53 -22.06
C PRO A 97 8.60 8.13 -22.59
N GLN A 98 9.56 9.04 -22.48
CA GLN A 98 10.95 8.73 -22.81
C GLN A 98 11.36 7.57 -21.91
N GLY A 99 11.79 6.48 -22.54
CA GLY A 99 12.13 5.25 -21.84
C GLY A 99 13.09 5.55 -20.70
N PHE A 100 12.74 5.09 -19.50
CA PHE A 100 13.71 4.98 -18.42
C PHE A 100 14.69 3.86 -18.79
N GLU A 101 15.78 4.23 -19.47
CA GLU A 101 16.91 3.34 -19.63
C GLU A 101 17.39 2.91 -18.24
N ARG A 102 17.31 1.61 -17.98
CA ARG A 102 17.93 1.02 -16.79
C ARG A 102 19.44 1.16 -16.97
N ALA A 103 20.07 2.00 -16.16
CA ALA A 103 21.51 1.97 -15.98
C ALA A 103 21.94 0.56 -15.54
N VAL A 104 22.85 -0.03 -16.31
CA VAL A 104 23.52 -1.31 -16.03
C VAL A 104 24.50 -1.14 -14.88
#